data_AF-A0A0A8L3S3-F1
#
_entry.id   AF-A0A0A8L3S3-F1
#
_cell.length_a   1.000
_cell.length_b   1.000
_cell.length_c   1.000
_cell.angle_alpha   90.00
_cell.angle_beta   90.00
_cell.angle_gamma   90.00
#
_symmetry.space_group_name_H-M   'P 1'
#
loop_
_entity.id
_entity.type
_entity.pdbx_description
1 polymer ?
#
loop_
_entity_poly.entity_id
_entity_poly.type
_entity_poly.pdbx_seq_one_letter_code
_entity_poly.pdbx_strand_id
1 'polypeptide(L)'
;MKSSSQLKQEALNYRFNSNVPLKLYLTTCISIVEEAQNSARCDNMERAYLLYMRYLDLCLNRLIHHSEVNTPCESLYKREYFQLLKLEVPAIMKLTEELKAKIDARYKSLANNVAVPAYGRASTATVTNPLDEVRLPSSFDEQKFNQSLSWFNHSSKHFSTKQHSHSEYPELPKLDMTSTSVTYTMPAL
;
A
#
# COMPACT_ATOMS: atom_id res chain seq x y z
N MET A 1 -0.91 -1.62 -1.92
CA MET A 1 -1.31 -2.29 -0.68
C MET A 1 -0.24 -3.30 -0.33
N LYS A 2 0.35 -3.21 0.86
CA LYS A 2 1.46 -4.07 1.28
C LYS A 2 0.92 -5.35 1.93
N SER A 3 1.67 -6.45 1.87
CA SER A 3 1.30 -7.67 2.60
C SER A 3 1.56 -7.49 4.10
N SER A 4 0.88 -8.27 4.95
CA SER A 4 1.12 -8.24 6.41
C SER A 4 2.59 -8.50 6.77
N SER A 5 3.27 -9.39 6.02
CA SER A 5 4.68 -9.69 6.21
C SER A 5 5.59 -8.49 5.89
N GLN A 6 5.31 -7.75 4.81
CA GLN A 6 6.04 -6.53 4.48
C GLN A 6 5.81 -5.43 5.53
N LEU A 7 4.57 -5.24 5.96
CA LEU A 7 4.24 -4.26 7.01
C LEU A 7 4.91 -4.60 8.35
N LYS A 8 5.00 -5.89 8.69
CA LYS A 8 5.73 -6.34 9.87
C LYS A 8 7.22 -5.98 9.76
N GLN A 9 7.87 -6.24 8.63
CA GLN A 9 9.28 -5.87 8.44
C GLN A 9 9.49 -4.35 8.57
N GLU A 10 8.58 -3.55 8.01
CA GLU A 10 8.62 -2.10 8.11
C GLU A 10 8.39 -1.60 9.55
N ALA A 11 7.50 -2.25 10.30
CA ALA A 11 7.25 -1.92 11.71
C ALA A 11 8.52 -2.08 12.58
N LEU A 12 9.31 -3.12 12.29
CA LEU A 12 10.58 -3.43 12.98
C LEU A 12 11.75 -2.52 12.56
N ASN A 13 11.61 -1.77 11.47
CA ASN A 13 12.65 -0.87 10.98
C ASN A 13 12.63 0.47 11.74
N TYR A 14 13.13 0.45 12.97
CA TYR A 14 13.39 1.65 13.77
C TYR A 14 14.65 1.46 14.62
N ARG A 15 15.21 2.58 15.11
CA ARG A 15 16.42 2.57 15.92
C ARG A 15 16.06 2.72 17.39
N PHE A 16 16.43 1.72 18.19
CA PHE A 16 16.36 1.77 19.64
C PHE A 16 17.69 2.29 20.21
N ASN A 17 17.61 3.16 21.23
CA ASN A 17 18.77 3.73 21.91
C ASN A 17 18.64 3.55 23.43
N SER A 18 19.51 2.74 24.03
CA SER A 18 19.49 2.44 25.47
C SER A 18 19.87 3.62 26.37
N ASN A 19 20.40 4.71 25.81
CA ASN A 19 20.74 5.92 26.57
C ASN A 19 19.52 6.83 26.81
N VAL A 20 18.42 6.59 26.09
CA VAL A 20 17.18 7.36 26.24
C VAL A 20 16.45 6.86 27.49
N PRO A 21 16.07 7.73 28.45
CA PRO A 21 15.39 7.31 29.67
C PRO A 21 14.12 6.48 29.42
N LEU A 22 13.86 5.49 30.28
CA LEU A 22 12.72 4.58 30.16
C LEU A 22 11.38 5.34 30.08
N LYS A 23 11.25 6.42 30.86
CA LYS A 23 10.07 7.29 30.85
C LYS A 23 9.67 7.76 29.46
N LEU A 24 10.65 8.17 28.63
CA LEU A 24 10.37 8.67 27.28
C LEU A 24 9.85 7.56 26.37
N TYR A 25 10.35 6.34 26.53
CA TYR A 25 9.82 5.20 25.80
C TYR A 25 8.39 4.86 26.22
N LEU A 26 8.06 4.94 27.51
CA LEU A 26 6.68 4.72 27.97
C LEU A 26 5.72 5.78 27.41
N THR A 27 6.12 7.05 27.40
CA THR A 27 5.35 8.11 26.73
C THR A 27 5.19 7.83 25.24
N THR A 28 6.25 7.37 24.58
CA THR A 28 6.21 7.00 23.16
C THR A 28 5.26 5.83 22.91
N CYS A 29 5.23 4.82 23.80
CA CYS A 29 4.29 3.70 23.72
C CYS A 29 2.84 4.18 23.71
N ILE A 30 2.49 5.11 24.61
CA ILE A 30 1.15 5.72 24.67
C ILE A 30 0.82 6.40 23.34
N SER A 31 1.71 7.27 22.85
CA SER A 31 1.49 7.98 21.58
C SER A 31 1.37 7.04 20.37
N ILE A 32 2.13 5.94 20.33
CA ILE A 32 2.01 4.93 19.27
C ILE A 32 0.63 4.27 19.30
N VAL A 33 0.13 3.90 20.48
CA VAL A 33 -1.18 3.26 20.61
C VAL A 33 -2.32 4.22 20.26
N GLU A 34 -2.26 5.46 20.72
CA GLU A 34 -3.26 6.49 20.38
C GLU A 34 -3.33 6.73 18.86
N GLU A 35 -2.17 6.88 18.22
CA GLU A 35 -2.09 7.06 16.77
C GLU A 35 -2.54 5.82 15.99
N ALA A 36 -2.27 4.61 16.51
CA ALA A 36 -2.74 3.36 15.93
C ALA A 36 -4.27 3.26 16.00
N GLN A 37 -4.86 3.62 17.13
CA GLN A 37 -6.31 3.65 17.30
C GLN A 37 -6.96 4.69 16.39
N ASN A 38 -6.37 5.88 16.27
CA ASN A 38 -6.85 6.91 15.36
C ASN A 38 -6.79 6.43 13.90
N SER A 39 -5.66 5.82 13.49
CA SER A 39 -5.49 5.24 12.17
C SER A 39 -6.53 4.16 11.87
N ALA A 40 -6.86 3.31 12.86
CA ALA A 40 -7.88 2.29 12.72
C ALA A 40 -9.29 2.89 12.57
N ARG A 41 -9.60 3.99 13.26
CA ARG A 41 -10.88 4.71 13.11
C ARG A 41 -11.01 5.38 11.74
N CYS A 42 -9.90 5.83 11.16
CA CYS A 42 -9.85 6.40 9.81
C CYS A 42 -9.77 5.33 8.68
N ASP A 43 -10.08 4.07 8.97
CA ASP A 43 -9.99 2.91 8.06
C ASP A 43 -8.60 2.68 7.42
N ASN A 44 -7.55 3.26 8.03
CA ASN A 44 -6.17 3.04 7.61
C ASN A 44 -5.56 1.83 8.35
N MET A 45 -6.00 0.64 7.94
CA MET A 45 -5.60 -0.62 8.57
C MET A 45 -4.09 -0.89 8.46
N GLU A 46 -3.45 -0.52 7.35
CA GLU A 46 -2.01 -0.74 7.16
C GLU A 46 -1.19 0.04 8.19
N ARG A 47 -1.50 1.33 8.38
CA ARG A 47 -0.83 2.20 9.36
C ARG A 47 -1.10 1.73 10.79
N ALA A 48 -2.36 1.39 11.10
CA ALA A 48 -2.72 0.87 12.41
C ALA A 48 -1.95 -0.41 12.75
N TYR A 49 -1.88 -1.37 11.81
CA TYR A 49 -1.12 -2.61 11.99
C TYR A 49 0.36 -2.37 12.20
N LEU A 50 0.97 -1.48 11.40
CA LEU A 50 2.38 -1.12 11.53
C LEU A 50 2.69 -0.56 12.93
N LEU A 51 1.86 0.36 13.41
CA LEU A 51 2.05 1.00 14.71
C LEU A 51 1.86 0.01 15.87
N TYR A 52 0.83 -0.85 15.83
CA TYR A 52 0.66 -1.87 16.86
C TYR A 52 1.81 -2.89 16.87
N MET A 53 2.29 -3.34 15.70
CA MET A 53 3.45 -4.22 15.62
C MET A 53 4.71 -3.55 16.19
N ARG A 54 4.91 -2.26 15.93
CA ARG A 54 6.03 -1.50 16.48
C ARG A 54 5.96 -1.37 17.99
N TYR A 55 4.77 -1.07 18.52
CA TYR A 55 4.52 -1.04 19.97
C TYR A 55 4.86 -2.39 20.62
N LEU A 56 4.39 -3.50 20.04
CA LEU A 56 4.65 -4.84 20.57
C LEU A 56 6.15 -5.17 20.54
N ASP A 57 6.86 -4.86 19.45
CA ASP A 57 8.31 -5.07 19.37
C ASP A 57 9.07 -4.23 20.40
N LEU A 58 8.69 -2.96 20.55
CA LEU A 58 9.31 -2.06 21.53
C LEU A 58 9.14 -2.62 22.95
N CYS A 59 7.92 -3.02 23.31
CA CYS A 59 7.61 -3.51 24.65
C CYS A 59 8.23 -4.88 24.95
N LEU A 60 8.14 -5.82 24.01
CA LEU A 60 8.52 -7.22 24.25
C LEU A 60 9.98 -7.52 23.96
N ASN A 61 10.60 -6.84 22.99
CA ASN A 61 11.95 -7.17 22.53
C ASN A 61 12.99 -6.10 22.89
N ARG A 62 12.64 -4.81 22.90
CA ARG A 62 13.63 -3.75 23.14
C ARG A 62 13.69 -3.31 24.61
N LEU A 63 12.55 -2.98 25.20
CA LEU A 63 12.49 -2.43 26.56
C LEU A 63 12.91 -3.42 27.64
N ILE A 64 12.75 -4.72 27.41
CA ILE A 64 13.25 -5.77 28.31
C ILE A 64 14.78 -5.68 28.54
N HIS A 65 15.53 -5.12 27.59
CA HIS A 65 16.98 -4.97 27.66
C HIS A 65 17.42 -3.60 28.17
N HIS A 66 16.47 -2.72 28.53
CA HIS A 66 16.78 -1.39 29.03
C HIS A 66 17.45 -1.48 30.42
N SER A 67 18.46 -0.63 30.66
CA SER A 67 19.23 -0.61 31.91
C SER A 67 18.32 -0.37 33.13
N GLU A 68 17.42 0.60 33.05
CA GLU A 68 16.45 0.92 34.12
C GLU A 68 15.46 -0.21 34.43
N VAL A 69 15.18 -1.11 33.47
CA VAL A 69 14.26 -2.25 33.69
C VAL A 69 15.00 -3.38 34.41
N ASN A 70 16.26 -3.62 34.03
CA ASN A 70 17.11 -4.67 34.61
C ASN A 70 17.76 -4.27 35.95
N THR A 71 17.62 -3.01 36.36
CA THR A 71 18.16 -2.56 37.65
C THR A 71 17.34 -3.17 38.80
N PRO A 72 18.00 -3.66 39.89
CA PRO A 72 17.31 -4.26 41.03
C PRO A 72 16.54 -3.25 41.89
N CYS A 73 16.79 -1.95 41.70
CA CYS A 73 16.03 -0.88 42.35
C CYS A 73 14.61 -0.78 41.77
N GLU A 74 13.61 -0.80 42.63
CA GLU A 74 12.21 -0.56 42.27
C GLU A 74 12.02 0.91 41.87
N SER A 75 11.73 1.15 40.60
CA SER A 75 11.40 2.48 40.07
C SER A 75 9.93 2.53 39.63
N LEU A 76 9.31 3.71 39.72
CA LEU A 76 7.92 3.90 39.29
C LEU A 76 7.73 3.49 37.82
N TYR A 77 8.66 3.88 36.95
CA TYR A 77 8.62 3.59 35.51
C TYR A 77 8.75 2.08 35.22
N LYS A 78 9.51 1.35 36.03
CA LYS A 78 9.60 -0.11 35.92
C LYS A 78 8.26 -0.78 36.24
N ARG A 79 7.58 -0.32 37.31
CA ARG A 79 6.24 -0.82 37.65
C ARG A 79 5.21 -0.51 36.56
N GLU A 80 5.25 0.71 36.02
CA GLU A 80 4.39 1.13 34.91
C GLU A 80 4.61 0.26 33.67
N TYR A 81 5.87 -0.01 33.30
CA TYR A 81 6.22 -0.94 32.23
C TYR A 81 5.63 -2.35 32.45
N PHE A 82 5.77 -2.93 33.64
CA PHE A 82 5.19 -4.24 33.93
C PHE A 82 3.66 -4.25 33.91
N GLN A 83 3.02 -3.16 34.34
CA GLN A 83 1.57 -3.02 34.25
C GLN A 83 1.11 -2.99 32.80
N LEU A 84 1.82 -2.26 31.94
CA LEU A 84 1.57 -2.21 30.50
C LEU A 84 1.73 -3.61 29.86
N LEU A 85 2.76 -4.36 30.24
CA LEU A 85 2.94 -5.76 29.81
C LEU A 85 1.79 -6.68 30.23
N LYS A 86 1.24 -6.49 31.43
CA LYS A 86 0.20 -7.35 31.98
C LYS A 86 -1.19 -7.05 31.42
N LEU A 87 -1.50 -5.77 31.22
CA LEU A 87 -2.85 -5.32 30.88
C LEU A 87 -2.99 -5.01 29.38
N GLU A 88 -2.09 -4.19 28.85
CA GLU A 88 -2.25 -3.63 27.50
C GLU A 88 -1.72 -4.55 26.42
N VAL A 89 -0.53 -5.13 26.61
CA VAL A 89 0.10 -5.99 25.58
C VAL A 89 -0.83 -7.14 25.13
N PRO A 90 -1.51 -7.89 26.01
CA PRO A 90 -2.42 -8.95 25.58
C PRO A 90 -3.60 -8.42 24.75
N ALA A 91 -4.12 -7.23 25.07
CA ALA A 91 -5.20 -6.60 24.31
C ALA A 91 -4.74 -6.15 22.93
N ILE A 92 -3.58 -5.47 22.86
CA ILE A 92 -2.99 -5.03 21.59
C ILE A 92 -2.62 -6.22 20.71
N MET A 93 -2.14 -7.32 21.28
CA MET A 93 -1.80 -8.53 20.52
C MET A 93 -3.04 -9.13 19.85
N LYS A 94 -4.19 -9.18 20.53
CA LYS A 94 -5.47 -9.61 19.92
C LYS A 94 -5.88 -8.70 18.77
N LEU A 95 -5.86 -7.38 18.97
CA LEU A 95 -6.18 -6.41 17.92
C LEU A 95 -5.27 -6.57 16.70
N THR A 96 -3.98 -6.81 16.94
CA THR A 96 -2.99 -6.96 15.88
C THR A 96 -3.25 -8.20 15.02
N GLU A 97 -3.63 -9.32 15.65
CA GLU A 97 -4.00 -10.54 14.91
C GLU A 97 -5.30 -10.36 14.10
N GLU A 98 -6.29 -9.66 14.65
CA GLU A 98 -7.50 -9.31 13.90
C GLU A 98 -7.20 -8.42 12.68
N LEU A 99 -6.36 -7.39 12.86
CA LEU A 99 -5.93 -6.51 11.76
C LEU A 99 -5.16 -7.28 10.70
N LYS A 100 -4.27 -8.19 11.12
CA LYS A 100 -3.51 -9.05 10.19
C LYS A 100 -4.45 -9.87 9.31
N ALA A 101 -5.45 -10.52 9.90
CA ALA A 101 -6.43 -11.30 9.15
C ALA A 101 -7.16 -10.46 8.10
N LYS A 102 -7.56 -9.22 8.46
CA LYS A 102 -8.20 -8.28 7.54
C LYS A 102 -7.28 -7.86 6.40
N ILE A 103 -6.02 -7.52 6.71
CA ILE A 103 -5.02 -7.12 5.70
C ILE A 103 -4.73 -8.27 4.73
N ASP A 104 -4.54 -9.48 5.24
CA ASP A 104 -4.27 -10.66 4.40
C ASP A 104 -5.47 -11.00 3.50
N ALA A 105 -6.69 -10.90 4.01
CA ALA A 105 -7.91 -11.09 3.21
C ALA A 105 -7.99 -10.06 2.08
N ARG A 106 -7.75 -8.79 2.38
CA ARG A 106 -7.75 -7.71 1.38
C ARG A 106 -6.63 -7.89 0.36
N TYR A 107 -5.44 -8.30 0.80
CA TYR A 107 -4.27 -8.50 -0.08
C TYR A 107 -4.51 -9.66 -1.05
N LYS A 108 -5.05 -10.78 -0.56
CA LYS A 108 -5.44 -11.92 -1.41
C LYS A 108 -6.53 -11.53 -2.41
N SER A 109 -7.55 -10.78 -1.98
CA SER A 109 -8.60 -10.28 -2.88
C SER A 109 -8.01 -9.43 -4.00
N LEU A 110 -7.10 -8.50 -3.68
CA LEU A 110 -6.44 -7.68 -4.69
C LEU A 110 -5.60 -8.53 -5.65
N ALA A 111 -4.78 -9.45 -5.14
CA ALA A 111 -3.96 -10.33 -5.96
C ALA A 111 -4.81 -11.17 -6.92
N ASN A 112 -5.94 -11.71 -6.46
CA ASN A 112 -6.86 -12.47 -7.29
C ASN A 112 -7.53 -11.60 -8.37
N ASN A 113 -7.96 -10.37 -8.03
CA ASN A 113 -8.59 -9.48 -9.01
C ASN A 113 -7.61 -8.96 -10.08
N VAL A 114 -6.33 -8.78 -9.74
CA VAL A 114 -5.29 -8.35 -10.69
C VAL A 114 -4.81 -9.52 -11.56
N ALA A 115 -4.86 -10.76 -11.05
CA ALA A 115 -4.44 -11.95 -11.78
C ALA A 115 -5.52 -12.56 -12.70
N VAL A 116 -6.75 -12.03 -12.74
CA VAL A 116 -7.74 -12.42 -13.76
C VAL A 116 -7.36 -11.73 -15.07
N PRO A 117 -6.89 -12.46 -16.09
CA PRO A 117 -6.76 -11.89 -17.42
C PRO A 117 -8.14 -11.44 -17.85
N ALA A 118 -8.26 -10.25 -18.44
CA ALA A 118 -9.52 -9.70 -18.95
C ALA A 118 -10.21 -10.57 -20.03
N TYR A 119 -9.64 -11.73 -20.37
CA TYR A 119 -10.16 -12.70 -21.33
C TYR A 119 -11.21 -13.68 -20.77
N GLY A 120 -11.59 -13.58 -19.48
CA GLY A 120 -12.46 -14.59 -18.84
C GLY A 120 -13.64 -14.08 -18.03
N ARG A 121 -13.95 -12.77 -18.02
CA ARG A 121 -15.07 -12.23 -17.22
C ARG A 121 -16.30 -11.88 -18.06
N ALA A 122 -16.82 -12.90 -18.74
CA ALA A 122 -18.25 -13.06 -18.98
C ALA A 122 -18.61 -14.39 -18.28
N SER A 123 -19.47 -14.47 -17.29
CA SER A 123 -20.91 -14.33 -17.48
C SER A 123 -21.60 -14.42 -16.12
N THR A 124 -22.40 -13.42 -15.77
CA THR A 124 -23.59 -13.64 -14.95
C THR A 124 -24.72 -12.85 -15.57
N ALA A 125 -25.76 -13.58 -16.02
CA ALA A 125 -26.98 -13.14 -16.69
C ALA A 125 -26.74 -12.62 -18.14
N THR A 126 -27.26 -13.21 -19.21
CA THR A 126 -28.56 -13.85 -19.48
C THR A 126 -28.46 -14.65 -20.79
N VAL A 127 -29.03 -15.86 -20.81
CA VAL A 127 -29.83 -16.51 -21.88
C VAL A 127 -29.54 -16.17 -23.36
N THR A 128 -29.40 -17.27 -24.16
CA THR A 128 -29.54 -17.47 -25.63
C THR A 128 -28.40 -17.11 -26.59
N ASN A 129 -27.58 -18.12 -26.95
CA ASN A 129 -27.34 -18.67 -28.31
C ASN A 129 -25.92 -19.28 -28.43
N PRO A 130 -25.74 -20.46 -29.08
CA PRO A 130 -24.43 -21.01 -29.36
C PRO A 130 -23.89 -20.45 -30.69
N LEU A 131 -22.59 -20.12 -30.73
CA LEU A 131 -21.80 -19.63 -31.88
C LEU A 131 -21.81 -18.11 -32.11
N ASP A 132 -21.23 -17.34 -31.18
CA ASP A 132 -20.59 -16.07 -31.54
C ASP A 132 -19.08 -16.26 -31.50
N GLU A 133 -18.53 -16.60 -32.67
CA GLU A 133 -17.12 -16.44 -32.99
C GLU A 133 -16.82 -14.93 -32.86
N VAL A 134 -16.05 -14.55 -31.84
CA VAL A 134 -15.66 -13.16 -31.61
C VAL A 134 -14.83 -12.68 -32.79
N ARG A 135 -15.46 -12.03 -33.75
CA ARG A 135 -14.79 -11.43 -34.91
C ARG A 135 -14.19 -10.10 -34.51
N LEU A 136 -12.88 -9.98 -34.67
CA LEU A 136 -12.17 -8.73 -34.54
C LEU A 136 -12.77 -7.69 -35.51
N PRO A 137 -12.77 -6.39 -35.16
CA PRO A 137 -13.18 -5.33 -36.08
C PRO A 137 -12.43 -5.47 -37.41
N SER A 138 -13.10 -5.21 -38.53
CA SER A 138 -12.46 -5.26 -39.86
C SER A 138 -11.30 -4.26 -40.01
N SER A 139 -11.20 -3.29 -39.12
CA SER A 139 -10.10 -2.32 -39.02
C SER A 139 -8.93 -2.79 -38.15
N PHE A 140 -9.00 -3.97 -37.53
CA PHE A 140 -7.93 -4.50 -36.69
C PHE A 140 -6.80 -5.06 -37.55
N ASP A 141 -5.72 -4.30 -37.62
CA ASP A 141 -4.48 -4.71 -38.28
C ASP A 141 -3.61 -5.51 -37.30
N GLU A 142 -3.71 -6.83 -37.41
CA GLU A 142 -2.94 -7.78 -36.59
C GLU A 142 -1.42 -7.63 -36.79
N GLN A 143 -0.97 -7.26 -37.99
CA GLN A 143 0.45 -7.08 -38.25
C GLN A 143 1.00 -5.84 -37.55
N LYS A 144 0.27 -4.72 -37.60
CA LYS A 144 0.63 -3.49 -36.88
C LYS A 144 0.64 -3.70 -35.36
N PHE A 145 -0.31 -4.48 -34.85
CA PHE A 145 -0.37 -4.83 -33.43
C PHE A 145 0.83 -5.69 -33.00
N ASN A 146 1.16 -6.74 -33.76
CA ASN A 146 2.31 -7.60 -33.49
C ASN A 146 3.65 -6.86 -33.62
N GLN A 147 3.77 -5.92 -34.57
CA GLN A 147 4.93 -5.04 -34.65
C GLN A 147 5.06 -4.14 -33.42
N SER A 148 3.95 -3.57 -32.93
CA SER A 148 3.94 -2.75 -31.71
C SER A 148 4.36 -3.54 -30.47
N LEU A 149 3.90 -4.80 -30.34
CA LEU A 149 4.34 -5.71 -29.27
C LEU A 149 5.82 -6.04 -29.35
N SER A 150 6.35 -6.28 -30.55
CA SER A 150 7.77 -6.51 -30.75
C SER A 150 8.60 -5.29 -30.32
N TRP A 151 8.20 -4.07 -30.71
CA TRP A 151 8.86 -2.83 -30.32
C TRP A 151 8.88 -2.63 -28.80
N PHE A 152 7.76 -2.91 -28.12
CA PHE A 152 7.66 -2.77 -26.67
C PHE A 152 8.55 -3.78 -25.93
N ASN A 153 8.56 -5.03 -26.36
CA ASN A 153 9.38 -6.07 -25.75
C ASN A 153 10.89 -5.86 -26.00
N HIS A 154 11.27 -5.30 -27.15
CA HIS A 154 12.66 -4.91 -27.43
C HIS A 154 13.07 -3.64 -26.66
N SER A 155 12.19 -2.65 -26.52
CA SER A 155 12.47 -1.41 -25.78
C SER A 155 12.54 -1.61 -24.26
N SER A 156 11.80 -2.59 -23.73
CA SER A 156 11.82 -2.91 -22.29
C SER A 156 13.18 -3.42 -21.80
N LYS A 157 14.05 -3.93 -22.70
CA LYS A 157 15.42 -4.30 -22.35
C LYS A 157 16.36 -3.11 -22.18
N HIS A 158 16.02 -1.94 -22.75
CA HIS A 158 16.83 -0.72 -22.65
C HIS A 158 16.48 0.17 -21.45
N PHE A 159 15.36 -0.06 -20.76
CA PHE A 159 14.94 0.75 -19.61
C PHE A 159 15.67 0.39 -18.29
N SER A 160 16.49 -0.67 -18.30
CA SER A 160 17.10 -1.23 -17.08
C SER A 160 18.58 -0.86 -16.90
N THR A 161 19.16 0.06 -17.69
CA THR A 161 20.60 0.36 -17.53
C THR A 161 20.96 1.82 -17.82
N LYS A 162 21.21 2.54 -16.71
CA LYS A 162 22.08 3.72 -16.51
C LYS A 162 21.58 5.13 -16.87
N GLN A 163 22.01 6.02 -15.96
CA GLN A 163 21.83 7.45 -15.80
C GLN A 163 22.32 8.34 -16.97
N HIS A 164 21.74 9.55 -17.02
CA HIS A 164 22.21 10.82 -17.60
C HIS A 164 22.62 10.85 -19.09
N SER A 165 21.71 11.35 -19.95
CA SER A 165 21.83 12.64 -20.67
C SER A 165 20.88 12.68 -21.88
N HIS A 166 20.17 13.81 -22.04
CA HIS A 166 19.26 14.15 -23.16
C HIS A 166 18.07 13.21 -23.41
N SER A 167 16.97 13.48 -22.71
CA SER A 167 15.65 12.96 -23.05
C SER A 167 15.10 13.69 -24.29
N GLU A 168 15.43 13.22 -25.48
CA GLU A 168 14.71 13.61 -26.69
C GLU A 168 13.41 12.79 -26.74
N TYR A 169 12.37 13.33 -26.09
CA TYR A 169 11.02 12.81 -26.22
C TYR A 169 10.54 13.08 -27.66
N PRO A 170 9.92 12.11 -28.35
CA PRO A 170 9.19 12.42 -29.57
C PRO A 170 8.07 13.40 -29.22
N GLU A 171 8.04 14.58 -29.86
CA GLU A 171 7.00 15.57 -29.63
C GLU A 171 5.62 14.96 -29.90
N LEU A 172 4.71 15.15 -28.95
CA LEU A 172 3.31 14.79 -29.10
C LEU A 172 2.72 15.52 -30.33
N PRO A 173 1.84 14.88 -31.11
CA PRO A 173 1.13 15.54 -32.19
C PRO A 173 0.43 16.79 -31.64
N LYS A 174 0.78 17.96 -32.19
CA LYS A 174 0.12 19.22 -31.85
C LYS A 174 -1.30 19.14 -32.38
N LEU A 175 -2.27 19.26 -31.46
CA LEU A 175 -3.68 19.36 -31.83
C LEU A 175 -3.89 20.71 -32.51
N ASP A 176 -4.03 20.71 -33.83
CA ASP A 176 -4.51 21.86 -34.58
C ASP A 176 -5.98 22.11 -34.21
N MET A 177 -6.17 22.91 -33.16
CA MET A 177 -7.47 23.50 -32.85
C MET A 177 -7.76 24.56 -33.91
N THR A 178 -8.32 24.14 -35.04
CA THR A 178 -8.96 25.07 -35.97
C THR A 178 -10.13 25.72 -35.22
N SER A 179 -9.94 26.99 -34.85
CA SER A 179 -10.96 27.83 -34.26
C SER A 179 -12.06 28.05 -35.31
N THR A 180 -13.09 27.22 -35.30
CA THR A 180 -14.33 27.50 -36.03
C THR A 180 -15.00 28.68 -35.34
N SER A 181 -14.71 29.89 -35.80
CA SER A 181 -15.44 31.09 -35.42
C SER A 181 -16.88 30.95 -35.92
N VAL A 182 -17.80 30.61 -35.02
CA VAL A 182 -19.24 30.62 -35.29
C VAL A 182 -19.68 32.08 -35.30
N THR A 183 -19.84 32.65 -36.49
CA THR A 183 -20.39 33.99 -36.68
C THR A 183 -21.88 33.97 -36.37
N TYR A 184 -22.26 34.48 -35.19
CA TYR A 184 -23.66 34.67 -34.81
C TYR A 184 -24.20 35.89 -35.55
N THR A 185 -25.08 35.67 -36.53
CA THR A 185 -25.80 36.75 -37.23
C THR A 185 -27.17 36.88 -36.59
N MET A 186 -27.41 37.97 -35.86
CA MET A 186 -28.72 38.35 -35.35
C MET A 186 -29.56 38.98 -36.48
N PRO A 187 -30.82 38.56 -36.70
CA PRO A 187 -31.72 39.29 -37.59
C PRO A 187 -32.24 40.54 -36.88
N ALA A 188 -32.20 41.67 -37.58
CA ALA A 188 -32.76 42.94 -37.14
C ALA A 188 -34.26 43.03 -37.48
N LEU A 189 -35.04 43.42 -36.46
CA LEU A 189 -36.38 44.01 -36.43
C LEU A 189 -37.50 43.36 -37.24
#